data_AF-A0A212T2W8-F1
#
_entry.id   AF-A0A212T2W8-F1
#
_cell.length_a   1.000
_cell.length_b   1.000
_cell.length_c   1.000
_cell.angle_alpha   90.00
_cell.angle_beta   90.00
_cell.angle_gamma   90.00
#
_symmetry.space_group_name_H-M   'P 1'
#
loop_
_entity.id
_entity.type
_entity.pdbx_description
1 polymer ?
#
loop_
_entity_poly.entity_id
_entity_poly.type
_entity_poly.pdbx_seq_one_letter_code
_entity_poly.pdbx_strand_id
1 'polypeptide(L)'
;MLTLAPTATLELHLVPAGRRLDFTISPAQFAYVYRRGRGQHWECVARNACSPYLDRMPISPDATYEYVVQYRDASGLVTSKTPIVRVAPAMLPAIPSWVSLR
;
A
#
# COMPACT_ATOMS: atom_id res chain seq x y z
N MET A 1 1.94 -3.68 33.68
CA MET A 1 2.65 -3.82 32.38
C MET A 1 1.80 -3.16 31.31
N LEU A 2 2.32 -2.12 30.66
CA LEU A 2 1.62 -1.46 29.54
C LEU A 2 2.02 -2.19 28.26
N THR A 3 1.14 -3.06 27.76
CA THR A 3 1.32 -3.67 26.43
C THR A 3 1.02 -2.58 25.42
N LEU A 4 2.06 -1.98 24.82
CA LEU A 4 1.89 -1.12 23.65
C LEU A 4 1.27 -1.99 22.56
N ALA A 5 0.01 -1.72 22.20
CA ALA A 5 -0.62 -2.36 21.05
C ALA A 5 0.29 -2.12 19.83
N PRO A 6 0.62 -3.15 19.03
CA PRO A 6 1.44 -2.94 17.85
C PRO A 6 0.68 -1.98 16.91
N THR A 7 1.27 -0.81 16.68
CA THR A 7 0.78 0.14 15.69
C THR A 7 0.80 -0.56 14.33
N ALA A 8 -0.32 -0.61 13.63
CA ALA A 8 -0.39 -1.23 12.32
C ALA A 8 0.56 -0.51 11.35
N THR A 9 1.55 -1.23 10.83
CA THR A 9 2.56 -0.71 9.90
C THR A 9 2.17 -0.99 8.46
N LEU A 10 2.54 -0.05 7.58
CA LEU A 10 2.40 -0.18 6.13
C LEU A 10 3.73 0.23 5.50
N GLU A 11 4.34 -0.69 4.78
CA GLU A 11 5.55 -0.44 3.99
C GLU A 11 5.17 -0.36 2.51
N LEU A 12 5.77 0.60 1.80
CA LEU A 12 5.47 0.89 0.40
C LEU A 12 6.75 0.82 -0.41
N HIS A 13 6.77 -0.09 -1.39
CA HIS A 13 7.89 -0.32 -2.28
C HIS A 13 7.49 -0.08 -3.73
N LEU A 14 8.29 0.70 -4.46
CA LEU A 14 8.20 0.78 -5.92
C LEU A 14 8.88 -0.45 -6.54
N VAL A 15 8.16 -1.16 -7.40
CA VAL A 15 8.67 -2.29 -8.17
C VAL A 15 8.32 -2.09 -9.65
N PRO A 16 9.02 -2.74 -10.60
CA PRO A 16 8.71 -2.58 -12.02
C PRO A 16 7.25 -2.87 -12.38
N ALA A 17 6.62 -3.78 -11.63
CA ALA A 17 5.22 -4.17 -11.82
C ALA A 17 4.19 -3.24 -11.13
N GLY A 18 4.62 -2.19 -10.42
CA GLY A 18 3.72 -1.24 -9.75
C GLY A 18 4.17 -0.83 -8.35
N ARG A 19 3.20 -0.68 -7.43
CA ARG A 19 3.45 -0.32 -6.03
C ARG A 19 3.09 -1.50 -5.13
N ARG A 20 4.10 -2.08 -4.49
CA ARG A 20 3.95 -3.18 -3.54
C ARG A 20 3.71 -2.60 -2.14
N LEU A 21 2.69 -3.10 -1.46
CA LEU A 21 2.29 -2.73 -0.12
C LEU A 21 2.44 -3.96 0.79
N ASP A 22 3.30 -3.84 1.79
CA ASP A 22 3.52 -4.85 2.81
C ASP A 22 2.90 -4.38 4.12
N PHE A 23 2.04 -5.20 4.71
CA PHE A 23 1.35 -4.92 5.96
C PHE A 23 1.05 -6.21 6.73
N THR A 24 0.80 -6.09 8.03
CA THR A 24 0.41 -7.23 8.87
C THR A 24 -1.11 -7.29 9.01
N ILE A 25 -1.69 -8.49 9.04
CA ILE A 25 -3.13 -8.70 9.27
C ILE A 25 -3.27 -9.54 10.53
N SER A 26 -4.01 -9.04 11.52
CA SER A 26 -4.28 -9.84 12.73
C SER A 26 -5.37 -10.88 12.46
N PRO A 27 -5.44 -11.97 13.23
CA PRO A 27 -6.56 -12.90 13.16
C PRO A 27 -7.91 -12.17 13.29
N ALA A 28 -8.91 -12.63 12.54
CA ALA A 28 -10.26 -12.05 12.47
C ALA A 28 -10.33 -10.59 11.93
N GLN A 29 -9.26 -10.10 11.32
CA GLN A 29 -9.27 -8.82 10.59
C GLN A 29 -9.20 -9.03 9.07
N PHE A 30 -9.86 -8.14 8.36
CA PHE A 30 -9.87 -8.05 6.91
C PHE A 30 -9.24 -6.73 6.50
N ALA A 31 -8.17 -6.78 5.70
CA ALA A 31 -7.48 -5.57 5.24
C ALA A 31 -8.17 -4.99 4.00
N TYR A 32 -8.47 -3.70 4.02
CA TYR A 32 -8.99 -2.95 2.89
C TYR A 32 -7.97 -1.89 2.51
N VAL A 33 -7.47 -1.97 1.28
CA VAL A 33 -6.46 -1.05 0.77
C VAL A 33 -7.17 0.11 0.09
N TYR A 34 -6.81 1.32 0.49
CA TYR A 34 -7.28 2.56 -0.12
C TYR A 34 -6.12 3.32 -0.75
N ARG A 35 -6.38 3.92 -1.90
CA ARG A 35 -5.46 4.77 -2.65
C ARG A 35 -6.12 6.12 -2.92
N ARG A 36 -5.34 7.18 -2.98
CA ARG A 36 -5.74 8.42 -3.67
C ARG A 36 -4.56 9.07 -4.38
N GLY A 37 -4.87 9.85 -5.41
CA GLY A 37 -3.95 10.90 -5.85
C GLY A 37 -3.94 12.05 -4.83
N ARG A 38 -2.87 12.83 -4.79
CA ARG A 38 -2.79 14.02 -3.93
C ARG A 38 -4.00 14.95 -4.16
N GLY A 39 -4.73 15.25 -3.09
CA GLY A 39 -5.93 16.11 -3.14
C GLY A 39 -7.18 15.45 -3.73
N GLN A 40 -7.12 14.17 -4.12
CA GLN A 40 -8.26 13.42 -4.65
C GLN A 40 -8.99 12.67 -3.53
N HIS A 41 -10.18 12.16 -3.84
CA HIS A 41 -10.93 11.27 -2.95
C HIS A 41 -10.24 9.90 -2.81
N TRP A 42 -10.44 9.26 -1.66
CA TRP A 42 -9.97 7.90 -1.42
C TRP A 42 -10.80 6.88 -2.21
N GLU A 43 -10.11 6.03 -2.95
CA GLU A 43 -10.65 4.90 -3.68
C GLU A 43 -10.28 3.60 -2.97
N CYS A 44 -11.23 2.69 -2.78
CA CYS A 44 -10.95 1.35 -2.28
C CYS A 44 -10.45 0.48 -3.45
N VAL A 45 -9.15 0.20 -3.47
CA VAL A 45 -8.51 -0.54 -4.58
C VAL A 45 -8.46 -2.04 -4.31
N ALA A 46 -8.57 -2.46 -3.05
CA ALA A 46 -8.71 -3.86 -2.70
C ALA A 46 -9.52 -4.05 -1.42
N ARG A 47 -10.36 -5.09 -1.41
CA ARG A 47 -11.13 -5.56 -0.26
C ARG A 47 -10.61 -6.91 0.17
N ASN A 48 -10.47 -7.13 1.47
CA ASN A 48 -9.88 -8.36 2.01
C ASN A 48 -8.53 -8.71 1.34
N ALA A 49 -7.65 -7.73 1.26
CA ALA A 49 -6.34 -7.87 0.62
C ALA A 49 -5.41 -8.74 1.48
N CYS A 50 -4.62 -9.57 0.82
CA CYS A 50 -3.48 -10.24 1.44
C CYS A 50 -2.23 -9.38 1.34
N SER A 51 -1.27 -9.61 2.24
CA SER A 51 0.05 -9.02 2.18
C SER A 51 1.06 -10.02 1.59
N PRO A 52 1.94 -9.60 0.65
CA PRO A 52 1.96 -8.29 0.02
C PRO A 52 0.80 -8.08 -0.96
N TYR A 53 0.32 -6.85 -1.06
CA TYR A 53 -0.61 -6.41 -2.11
C TYR A 53 0.13 -5.61 -3.17
N LEU A 54 -0.14 -5.86 -4.46
CA LEU A 54 0.49 -5.14 -5.57
C LEU A 54 -0.54 -4.30 -6.32
N ASP A 55 -0.45 -2.98 -6.20
CA ASP A 55 -1.24 -2.06 -7.02
C ASP A 55 -0.56 -1.87 -8.39
N ARG A 56 -1.20 -2.42 -9.42
CA ARG A 56 -0.75 -2.41 -10.82
C ARG A 56 -1.31 -1.26 -11.65
N MET A 57 -2.07 -0.33 -11.06
CA MET A 57 -2.52 0.85 -11.82
C MET A 57 -1.28 1.54 -12.45
N PRO A 58 -1.35 1.97 -13.72
CA PRO A 58 -0.24 2.69 -14.34
C PRO A 58 0.25 3.84 -13.46
N ILE A 59 1.56 3.90 -13.24
CA ILE A 59 2.18 4.99 -12.50
C ILE A 59 2.18 6.19 -13.43
N SER A 60 1.36 7.20 -13.13
CA SER A 60 1.51 8.49 -13.78
C SER A 60 2.81 9.13 -13.28
N PRO A 61 3.71 9.56 -14.19
CA PRO A 61 5.03 10.07 -13.85
C PRO A 61 4.99 11.41 -13.09
N ASP A 62 3.82 12.03 -12.94
CA ASP A 62 3.64 13.27 -12.18
C ASP A 62 2.76 13.08 -10.94
N ALA A 63 2.21 11.88 -10.73
CA ALA A 63 1.25 11.64 -9.66
C ALA A 63 1.94 11.15 -8.39
N THR A 64 1.77 11.92 -7.32
CA THR A 64 1.98 11.41 -5.95
C THR A 64 0.76 10.60 -5.53
N TYR A 65 0.98 9.34 -5.19
CA TYR A 65 -0.08 8.47 -4.64
C TYR A 65 0.11 8.30 -3.14
N GLU A 66 -1.01 8.33 -2.43
CA GLU A 66 -1.10 8.06 -1.01
C GLU A 66 -1.88 6.77 -0.78
N TYR A 67 -1.46 6.00 0.22
CA TYR A 67 -2.05 4.72 0.57
C TYR A 67 -2.33 4.63 2.06
N VAL A 68 -3.42 3.92 2.40
CA VAL A 68 -3.76 3.55 3.77
C VAL A 68 -4.44 2.18 3.76
N VAL A 69 -4.15 1.35 4.76
CA VAL A 69 -4.89 0.11 5.00
C VAL A 69 -5.85 0.34 6.16
N GLN A 70 -7.13 0.03 5.94
CA GLN A 70 -8.14 -0.03 7.00
C GLN A 70 -8.43 -1.49 7.32
N TYR A 71 -8.36 -1.85 8.59
CA TYR A 71 -8.72 -3.17 9.06
C TYR A 71 -10.16 -3.18 9.52
N ARG A 72 -10.90 -4.21 9.13
CA ARG A 72 -12.28 -4.42 9.52
C ARG A 72 -12.45 -5.77 10.21
N ASP A 73 -13.37 -5.85 11.16
CA ASP A 73 -13.80 -7.13 11.71
C ASP A 73 -14.84 -7.82 10.80
N ALA A 74 -15.34 -8.99 11.22
CA ALA A 74 -16.35 -9.75 10.50
C ALA A 74 -17.71 -9.04 10.38
N SER A 75 -18.00 -8.06 11.24
CA SER A 75 -19.20 -7.21 11.15
C SER A 75 -19.04 -6.06 10.14
N GLY A 76 -17.82 -5.86 9.62
CA GLY A 76 -17.47 -4.78 8.71
C GLY A 76 -17.07 -3.48 9.41
N LEU A 77 -17.02 -3.47 10.75
CA LEU A 77 -16.61 -2.31 11.53
C LEU A 77 -15.10 -2.08 11.40
N VAL A 78 -14.68 -0.82 11.25
CA VAL A 78 -13.26 -0.47 11.20
C VAL A 78 -12.64 -0.59 12.59
N THR A 79 -11.68 -1.49 12.75
CA THR A 79 -10.99 -1.74 14.02
C THR A 79 -9.71 -0.92 14.16
N SER A 80 -9.01 -0.67 13.06
CA SER A 80 -7.76 0.10 13.04
C SER A 80 -7.41 0.57 11.62
N LYS A 81 -6.44 1.49 11.52
CA LYS A 81 -5.88 1.99 10.26
C LYS A 81 -4.38 2.16 10.38
N THR A 82 -3.65 1.97 9.29
CA THR A 82 -2.23 2.33 9.23
C THR A 82 -2.06 3.84 9.12
N PRO A 83 -0.85 4.38 9.39
CA PRO A 83 -0.49 5.70 8.90
C PRO A 83 -0.61 5.78 7.37
N ILE A 84 -0.80 7.00 6.86
CA ILE A 84 -0.76 7.24 5.41
C ILE A 84 0.69 7.22 4.96
N VAL A 85 0.99 6.36 3.98
CA VAL A 85 2.28 6.34 3.28
C VAL A 85 2.10 6.93 1.89
N ARG A 86 3.15 7.56 1.38
CA ARG A 86 3.11 8.23 0.08
C ARG A 86 4.30 7.82 -0.77
N VAL A 87 4.09 7.81 -2.08
CA VAL A 87 5.17 7.68 -3.05
C VAL A 87 5.11 8.84 -4.03
N ALA A 88 6.22 9.57 -4.10
CA ALA A 88 6.42 10.64 -5.06
C ALA A 88 6.90 10.05 -6.40
N PRO A 89 6.65 10.74 -7.52
CA PRO A 89 7.01 10.25 -8.86
C PRO A 89 8.51 10.01 -9.14
N ALA A 90 9.41 10.39 -8.25
CA ALA A 90 10.84 10.14 -8.42
C ALA A 90 11.26 8.86 -7.68
N MET A 91 11.62 7.81 -8.45
CA MET A 91 12.61 6.73 -8.17
C MET A 91 12.27 5.40 -8.88
N LEU A 92 11.82 5.43 -10.14
CA LEU A 92 12.15 4.31 -11.03
C LEU A 92 13.50 4.65 -11.67
N PRO A 93 14.58 3.85 -11.50
CA PRO A 93 15.76 4.03 -12.33
C PRO A 93 15.30 3.88 -13.79
N ALA A 94 15.51 4.93 -14.59
CA ALA A 94 15.00 5.05 -15.95
C ALA A 94 15.71 4.12 -16.96
N ILE A 95 16.21 2.96 -16.56
CA ILE A 95 17.01 2.11 -17.44
C ILE A 95 16.70 0.63 -17.17
N PRO A 96 16.13 -0.11 -18.14
CA PRO A 96 16.33 -1.56 -18.16
C PRO A 96 17.81 -1.78 -18.44
N SER A 97 18.60 -2.16 -17.43
CA SER A 97 19.95 -2.66 -17.65
C SER A 97 19.83 -4.02 -18.34
N TRP A 98 19.74 -4.00 -19.68
CA TRP A 98 20.07 -5.16 -20.49
C TRP A 98 21.55 -5.43 -20.27
N VAL A 99 21.85 -6.32 -19.32
CA VAL A 99 23.17 -6.95 -19.23
C VAL A 99 23.33 -7.73 -20.53
N SER A 100 24.04 -7.12 -21.48
CA SER A 100 24.59 -7.85 -22.62
C SER A 100 25.71 -8.72 -22.07
N LEU A 101 25.43 -10.01 -21.88
CA LEU A 101 26.48 -11.01 -21.74
C LEU A 101 27.18 -11.12 -23.10
N ARG A 102 28.41 -10.61 -23.19
CA ARG A 102 29.36 -10.93 -24.26
C ARG A 102 30.23 -12.08 -23.83
#